data_AF-A0A7X4HY66-F1
#
_entry.id   AF-A0A7X4HY66-F1
#
_cell.length_a   1.000
_cell.length_b   1.000
_cell.length_c   1.000
_cell.angle_alpha   90.00
_cell.angle_beta   90.00
_cell.angle_gamma   90.00
#
_symmetry.space_group_name_H-M   'P 1'
#
loop_
_entity.id
_entity.type
_entity.pdbx_description
1 polymer ?
#
loop_
_entity_poly.entity_id
_entity_poly.type
_entity_poly.pdbx_seq_one_letter_code
_entity_poly.pdbx_strand_id
1 'polypeptide(L)'
;MYSSIQINGYRGLDSFRMEKLGRVNLLVGMNNSGKTSILECIELLRSAGDPHVLSAIAGRRGEWGHADDPDVCATFGPRPDPLDVSHLFANHELTGKIRILRRTVAETSQPPVGTTG
;
A
#
# COMPACT_ATOMS: atom_id res chain seq x y z
N MET A 1 19.13 -4.24 -15.84
CA MET A 1 18.65 -2.83 -15.84
C MET A 1 17.32 -2.82 -16.60
N TYR A 2 16.29 -2.13 -16.11
CA TYR A 2 15.01 -2.04 -16.83
C TYR A 2 15.15 -1.11 -18.03
N SER A 3 14.69 -1.54 -19.21
CA SER A 3 14.70 -0.74 -20.45
C SER A 3 13.37 -0.03 -20.72
N SER A 4 12.29 -0.52 -20.11
CA SER A 4 10.96 0.07 -20.18
C SER A 4 10.16 -0.27 -18.92
N ILE A 5 9.09 0.50 -18.71
CA ILE A 5 8.06 0.20 -17.71
C ILE A 5 6.68 0.42 -18.34
N GLN A 6 5.75 -0.47 -18.00
CA GLN A 6 4.34 -0.35 -18.34
C GLN A 6 3.51 -0.48 -17.06
N ILE A 7 2.56 0.42 -16.88
CA ILE A 7 1.62 0.47 -15.76
C ILE A 7 0.23 0.51 -16.39
N ASN A 8 -0.66 -0.37 -15.94
CA ASN A 8 -2.05 -0.38 -16.39
C ASN A 8 -2.96 -0.37 -15.17
N GLY A 9 -3.99 0.46 -15.19
CA GLY A 9 -5.06 0.47 -14.20
C GLY A 9 -4.64 0.75 -12.76
N TYR A 10 -3.63 1.59 -12.49
CA TYR A 10 -3.20 1.90 -11.11
C TYR A 10 -3.49 3.35 -10.72
N ARG A 11 -4.31 3.58 -9.69
CA ARG A 11 -4.62 4.90 -9.10
C ARG A 11 -4.90 5.99 -10.16
N GLY A 12 -5.80 5.70 -11.11
CA GLY A 12 -6.18 6.62 -12.20
C GLY A 12 -5.19 6.67 -13.38
N LEU A 13 -4.10 5.91 -13.34
CA LEU A 13 -3.27 5.63 -14.52
C LEU A 13 -3.92 4.48 -15.29
N ASP A 14 -4.81 4.79 -16.24
CA ASP A 14 -5.44 3.76 -17.09
C ASP A 14 -4.39 2.98 -17.88
N SER A 15 -3.48 3.70 -18.55
CA SER A 15 -2.35 3.14 -19.26
C SER A 15 -1.20 4.16 -19.28
N PHE A 16 -0.04 3.72 -18.80
CA PHE A 16 1.20 4.48 -18.84
C PHE A 16 2.35 3.59 -19.32
N ARG A 17 3.13 4.09 -20.27
CA ARG A 17 4.29 3.38 -20.81
C ARG A 17 5.45 4.34 -20.98
N MET A 18 6.61 3.95 -20.48
CA MET A 18 7.86 4.67 -20.67
C MET A 18 8.89 3.70 -21.23
N GLU A 19 9.38 4.00 -22.42
CA GLU A 19 10.45 3.25 -23.08
C GLU A 19 11.79 3.95 -22.89
N LYS A 20 12.88 3.25 -23.23
CA LYS A 20 14.24 3.80 -23.26
C LYS A 20 14.65 4.44 -21.92
N LEU A 21 14.36 3.74 -20.82
CA LEU A 21 14.73 4.20 -19.48
C LEU A 21 16.23 4.45 -19.39
N GLY A 22 16.59 5.68 -19.08
CA GLY A 22 17.97 6.10 -18.84
C GLY A 22 18.43 5.70 -17.43
N ARG A 23 19.72 5.94 -17.15
CA ARG A 23 20.24 5.86 -15.77
C ARG A 23 19.55 6.87 -14.84
N VAL A 24 19.15 8.01 -15.40
CA VAL A 24 18.38 9.07 -14.75
C VAL A 24 17.18 9.38 -15.64
N ASN A 25 15.98 9.47 -15.07
CA ASN A 25 14.75 9.81 -15.75
C ASN A 25 14.07 10.95 -14.99
N LEU A 26 13.61 11.99 -15.70
CA LEU A 26 12.93 13.14 -15.11
C LEU A 26 11.43 13.07 -15.42
N LEU A 27 10.60 12.94 -14.38
CA LEU A 27 9.15 13.00 -14.48
C LEU A 27 8.66 14.40 -14.11
N VAL A 28 8.10 15.14 -15.08
CA VAL A 28 7.58 16.51 -14.90
C VAL A 28 6.08 16.56 -15.20
N GLY A 29 5.38 17.52 -14.58
CA GLY A 29 3.95 17.74 -14.79
C GLY A 29 3.28 18.39 -13.59
N MET A 30 1.99 18.73 -13.70
CA MET A 30 1.20 19.35 -12.63
C MET A 30 1.07 18.48 -11.38
N ASN A 31 0.78 19.08 -10.23
CA ASN A 31 0.44 18.31 -9.04
C ASN A 31 -0.73 17.36 -9.33
N ASN A 32 -0.71 16.20 -8.70
CA ASN A 32 -1.72 15.17 -8.88
C ASN A 32 -1.79 14.53 -10.29
N SER A 33 -0.83 14.80 -11.18
CA SER A 33 -0.79 14.21 -12.54
C SER A 33 -0.34 12.74 -12.60
N GLY A 34 -0.32 12.01 -11.47
CA GLY A 34 0.10 10.60 -11.43
C GLY A 34 1.61 10.33 -11.29
N LYS A 35 2.46 11.35 -11.12
CA LYS A 35 3.92 11.15 -10.91
C LYS A 35 4.24 10.27 -9.70
N THR A 36 3.60 10.55 -8.57
CA THR A 36 3.76 9.73 -7.35
C THR A 36 3.26 8.31 -7.58
N SER A 37 2.13 8.15 -8.29
CA SER A 37 1.59 6.83 -8.64
C SER A 37 2.56 6.00 -9.50
N ILE A 38 3.28 6.64 -10.44
CA ILE A 38 4.33 5.97 -11.22
C ILE A 38 5.46 5.46 -10.31
N LEU A 39 5.91 6.29 -9.36
CA LEU A 39 6.97 5.90 -8.42
C LEU A 39 6.51 4.76 -7.47
N GLU A 40 5.24 4.76 -7.07
CA GLU A 40 4.64 3.69 -6.27
C GLU A 40 4.60 2.36 -7.04
N CYS A 41 4.25 2.37 -8.33
CA CYS A 41 4.36 1.17 -9.17
C CYS A 41 5.80 0.67 -9.30
N ILE A 42 6.77 1.59 -9.39
CA ILE A 42 8.19 1.22 -9.44
C ILE A 42 8.62 0.59 -8.11
N GLU A 43 8.18 1.14 -6.97
CA GLU A 43 8.43 0.58 -5.63
C GLU A 43 7.84 -0.85 -5.51
N LEU A 44 6.59 -1.04 -5.94
CA LEU A 44 5.94 -2.35 -5.99
C LEU A 44 6.70 -3.33 -6.89
N LEU A 45 7.09 -2.92 -8.10
CA LEU A 45 7.86 -3.74 -9.02
C LEU A 45 9.21 -4.15 -8.41
N ARG A 46 9.89 -3.23 -7.71
CA ARG A 46 11.17 -3.50 -7.03
C ARG A 46 11.03 -4.48 -5.87
N SER A 47 9.86 -4.50 -5.23
CA SER A 47 9.54 -5.43 -4.13
C SER A 47 9.07 -6.81 -4.58
N ALA A 48 9.10 -7.10 -5.89
CA ALA A 48 8.54 -8.33 -6.47
C ALA A 48 7.05 -8.56 -6.11
N GLY A 49 6.30 -7.47 -5.92
CA GLY A 49 4.87 -7.54 -5.59
C GLY A 49 4.56 -7.80 -4.11
N ASP A 50 5.48 -7.48 -3.19
CA ASP A 50 5.26 -7.61 -1.75
C ASP A 50 4.04 -6.78 -1.28
N PRO A 51 2.99 -7.41 -0.73
CA PRO A 51 1.82 -6.71 -0.21
C PRO A 51 2.12 -5.71 0.92
N HIS A 52 3.23 -5.87 1.65
CA HIS A 52 3.66 -4.89 2.66
C HIS A 52 3.98 -3.52 2.04
N VAL A 53 4.40 -3.47 0.77
CA VAL A 53 4.62 -2.20 0.08
C VAL A 53 3.30 -1.50 -0.23
N LEU A 54 2.23 -2.23 -0.61
CA LEU A 54 0.89 -1.65 -0.76
C LEU A 54 0.40 -1.04 0.56
N SER A 55 0.60 -1.76 1.65
CA SER A 55 0.32 -1.32 3.03
C SER A 55 1.08 -0.04 3.39
N ALA A 56 2.38 0.02 3.08
CA ALA A 56 3.19 1.21 3.31
C ALA A 56 2.76 2.41 2.44
N ILE A 57 2.46 2.18 1.16
CA ILE A 57 1.95 3.20 0.24
C ILE A 57 0.64 3.78 0.79
N ALA A 58 -0.31 2.93 1.15
CA ALA A 58 -1.58 3.34 1.75
C ALA A 58 -1.38 4.12 3.06
N GLY A 59 -0.43 3.69 3.90
CA GLY A 59 -0.04 4.39 5.11
C GLY A 59 0.44 5.82 4.86
N ARG A 60 1.34 6.00 3.89
CA ARG A 60 1.85 7.33 3.50
C ARG A 60 0.77 8.25 2.94
N ARG A 61 -0.34 7.67 2.45
CA ARG A 61 -1.49 8.41 1.89
C ARG A 61 -2.66 8.58 2.85
N GLY A 62 -2.61 7.97 4.04
CA GLY A 62 -3.73 8.00 4.98
C GLY A 62 -4.96 7.22 4.50
N GLU A 63 -4.75 6.14 3.75
CA GLU A 63 -5.82 5.32 3.15
C GLU A 63 -6.25 4.11 3.99
N TRP A 64 -5.72 4.01 5.21
CA TRP A 64 -6.21 3.01 6.16
C TRP A 64 -7.62 3.38 6.58
N GLY A 65 -8.53 2.44 6.43
CA GLY A 65 -9.88 2.56 6.97
C GLY A 65 -9.91 2.31 8.46
N HIS A 66 -11.07 2.56 9.05
CA HIS A 66 -11.46 2.05 10.35
C HIS A 66 -12.61 1.08 10.14
N ALA A 67 -12.46 -0.17 10.53
CA ALA A 67 -13.57 -1.12 10.45
C ALA A 67 -14.26 -1.29 11.80
N ASP A 68 -15.51 -0.85 11.86
CA ASP A 68 -16.47 -1.19 12.91
C ASP A 68 -17.31 -2.44 12.56
N ASP A 69 -16.96 -3.12 11.47
CA ASP A 69 -17.63 -4.32 11.00
C ASP A 69 -17.47 -5.46 12.03
N PRO A 70 -18.58 -6.00 12.59
CA PRO A 70 -18.54 -7.05 13.61
C PRO A 70 -17.79 -8.31 13.18
N ASP A 71 -17.91 -8.71 11.92
CA ASP A 71 -17.27 -9.93 11.40
C ASP A 71 -15.75 -9.74 11.28
N VAL A 72 -15.33 -8.53 10.91
CA VAL A 72 -13.90 -8.15 10.84
C VAL A 72 -13.32 -8.06 12.25
N CYS A 73 -14.02 -7.41 13.19
CA CYS A 73 -13.60 -7.32 14.58
C CYS A 73 -13.48 -8.71 15.23
N ALA A 74 -14.43 -9.61 14.97
CA ALA A 74 -14.42 -10.97 15.48
C ALA A 74 -13.22 -11.78 14.98
N THR A 75 -12.80 -11.56 13.73
CA THR A 75 -11.70 -12.30 13.11
C THR A 75 -10.32 -11.73 13.49
N PHE A 76 -10.21 -10.40 13.64
CA PHE A 76 -8.90 -9.74 13.68
C PHE A 76 -8.61 -8.96 14.97
N GLY A 77 -9.59 -8.88 15.88
CA GLY A 77 -9.47 -8.19 17.16
C GLY A 77 -10.09 -6.80 17.16
N PRO A 78 -10.07 -6.10 18.31
CA PRO A 78 -10.70 -4.81 18.47
C PRO A 78 -9.99 -3.74 17.62
N ARG A 79 -10.77 -2.96 16.85
CA ARG A 79 -10.34 -1.86 15.97
C ARG A 79 -9.34 -2.28 14.87
N PRO A 80 -9.75 -3.13 13.93
CA PRO A 80 -8.94 -3.40 12.75
C PRO A 80 -8.90 -2.17 11.85
N ASP A 81 -7.70 -1.85 11.35
CA ASP A 81 -7.48 -0.85 10.31
C ASP A 81 -7.29 -1.58 8.97
N PRO A 82 -8.36 -1.83 8.19
CA PRO A 82 -8.23 -2.49 6.90
C PRO A 82 -7.83 -1.51 5.81
N LEU A 83 -7.03 -2.02 4.88
CA LEU A 83 -6.82 -1.44 3.56
C LEU A 83 -7.64 -2.25 2.55
N ASP A 84 -8.61 -1.59 1.92
CA ASP A 84 -9.19 -2.07 0.67
C ASP A 84 -8.16 -1.83 -0.44
N VAL A 85 -7.77 -2.86 -1.17
CA VAL A 85 -6.83 -2.72 -2.30
C VAL A 85 -7.56 -2.56 -3.63
N SER A 86 -8.88 -2.74 -3.64
CA SER A 86 -9.70 -2.70 -4.86
C SER A 86 -9.68 -1.33 -5.52
N HIS A 87 -9.69 -0.24 -4.73
CA HIS A 87 -9.64 1.13 -5.27
C HIS A 87 -8.30 1.48 -5.91
N LEU A 88 -7.26 0.68 -5.70
CA LEU A 88 -5.93 0.91 -6.27
C LEU A 88 -5.85 0.45 -7.73
N PHE A 89 -6.58 -0.60 -8.08
CA PHE A 89 -6.44 -1.32 -9.34
C PHE A 89 -7.70 -1.20 -10.21
N ALA A 90 -7.91 -0.01 -10.79
CA ALA A 90 -8.99 0.21 -11.75
C ALA A 90 -8.85 -0.74 -12.94
N ASN A 91 -9.97 -1.17 -13.52
CA ASN A 91 -10.04 -2.08 -14.66
C ASN A 91 -9.43 -3.48 -14.40
N HIS A 92 -9.16 -3.83 -13.14
CA HIS A 92 -8.77 -5.17 -12.73
C HIS A 92 -9.86 -5.77 -11.85
N GLU A 93 -10.23 -7.01 -12.13
CA GLU A 93 -11.15 -7.76 -11.28
C GLU A 93 -10.35 -8.49 -10.20
N LEU A 94 -10.54 -8.10 -8.95
CA LEU A 94 -10.04 -8.88 -7.82
C LEU A 94 -11.01 -10.04 -7.58
N THR A 95 -10.53 -11.26 -7.81
CA THR A 95 -11.30 -12.45 -7.50
C THR A 95 -11.28 -12.69 -5.98
N GLY A 96 -12.39 -12.32 -5.33
CA GLY A 96 -12.57 -12.44 -3.88
C GLY A 96 -12.39 -11.11 -3.12
N LYS A 97 -12.77 -11.10 -1.84
CA LYS A 97 -12.56 -9.93 -0.96
C LYS A 97 -11.16 -10.00 -0.36
N ILE A 98 -10.22 -9.23 -0.92
CA ILE A 98 -8.86 -9.10 -0.40
C ILE A 98 -8.77 -7.84 0.46
N ARG A 99 -8.41 -7.99 1.73
CA ARG A 99 -8.11 -6.88 2.65
C ARG A 99 -6.73 -7.07 3.24
N ILE A 100 -5.93 -6.01 3.25
CA ILE A 100 -4.67 -6.00 4.00
C ILE A 100 -4.97 -5.41 5.37
N LEU A 101 -4.47 -6.04 6.43
CA LEU A 101 -4.74 -5.64 7.80
C LEU A 101 -3.46 -5.17 8.46
N ARG A 102 -3.56 -4.04 9.16
CA ARG A 102 -2.50 -3.57 10.04
C ARG A 102 -2.86 -3.92 11.48
N ARG A 103 -2.00 -4.70 12.13
CA ARG A 103 -2.07 -4.88 13.59
C ARG A 103 -1.20 -3.82 14.25
N THR A 104 -1.83 -2.90 14.97
CA THR A 104 -1.11 -2.04 15.91
C THR A 104 -0.92 -2.83 17.19
N VAL A 105 0.27 -3.34 17.44
CA VAL A 105 0.62 -3.86 18.78
C VAL A 105 0.73 -2.65 19.71
N ALA A 106 -0.12 -2.62 20.73
CA ALA A 106 0.06 -1.68 21.83
C ALA A 106 1.45 -1.93 22.43
N GLU A 107 2.26 -0.87 22.55
CA GLU A 107 3.50 -0.92 23.31
C GLU A 107 3.19 -1.48 24.69
N THR A 108 3.70 -2.68 24.98
CA THR A 108 3.57 -3.28 26.31
C THR A 108 4.43 -2.45 27.24
N SER A 109 3.78 -1.65 28.07
CA SER A 109 4.40 -0.91 29.16
C SER A 109 5.16 -1.86 30.09
N GLN A 110 6.47 -1.62 30.18
CA GLN A 110 7.48 -2.02 31.17
C GLN A 110 7.31 -3.34 31.97
N PRO A 111 8.37 -4.20 32.06
CA PRO A 111 8.35 -5.35 32.96
C PRO A 111 8.34 -4.89 34.44
N PRO A 112 7.78 -5.70 35.37
CA PRO A 112 7.65 -5.33 36.76
C PRO A 112 9.03 -5.12 37.41
N VAL A 113 9.19 -3.99 38.08
CA VAL A 113 10.33 -3.70 38.96
C VAL A 113 10.38 -4.80 40.03
N GLY A 114 11.39 -5.65 39.95
CA GLY A 114 11.70 -6.63 40.98
C GLY A 114 11.98 -5.90 42.29
N THR A 115 11.11 -6.12 43.28
CA THR A 115 11.40 -5.76 44.67
C THR A 115 12.27 -6.87 45.23
N THR A 116 13.56 -6.62 45.40
CA THR A 116 14.45 -7.49 46.18
C THR A 116 14.41 -7.01 47.62
N GLY A 117 13.87 -7.85 48.51
CA GLY A 117 14.12 -7.82 49.95
C GLY A 117 15.22 -8.80 50.31
#